data_AF-A0A7J6P2G6-F1
#
_entry.id   AF-A0A7J6P2G6-F1
#
_cell.length_a   1.000
_cell.length_b   1.000
_cell.length_c   1.000
_cell.angle_alpha   90.00
_cell.angle_beta   90.00
_cell.angle_gamma   90.00
#
_symmetry.space_group_name_H-M   'P 1'
#
loop_
_entity.id
_entity.type
_entity.pdbx_description
1 polymer ?
#
loop_
_entity_poly.entity_id
_entity_poly.type
_entity_poly.pdbx_seq_one_letter_code
_entity_poly.pdbx_strand_id
1 'polypeptide(L)'
;GTYLVDRLKQPSEGAIMKLESFDLFYTDSEVRCAVEEPHCVAHWLWKQNPERFFFVINWRMFPLQLAVTYSVDLNGALFTSDEPYAVAFRRYIQLNDADRNSKLKVIPRVVEGPWLVKK
;
A
#
# COMPACT_ATOMS: atom_id res chain seq x y z
N GLY A 1 -12.34 -24.14 6.70
CA GLY A 1 -12.42 -23.48 8.01
C GLY A 1 -11.79 -22.11 7.88
N THR A 2 -11.96 -21.26 8.88
CA THR A 2 -11.16 -20.03 9.02
C THR A 2 -10.02 -20.32 9.98
N TYR A 3 -8.89 -19.60 9.87
CA TYR A 3 -7.78 -19.70 10.83
C TYR A 3 -8.21 -19.63 12.31
N LEU A 4 -9.25 -18.84 12.63
CA LEU A 4 -9.78 -18.72 13.99
C LEU A 4 -10.40 -20.02 14.54
N VAL A 5 -10.74 -20.95 13.65
CA VAL A 5 -11.39 -22.22 13.97
C VAL A 5 -10.39 -23.37 13.87
N ASP A 6 -9.64 -23.46 12.78
CA ASP A 6 -8.75 -24.59 12.50
C ASP A 6 -7.28 -24.33 12.84
N ARG A 7 -6.89 -23.07 13.08
CA ARG A 7 -5.50 -22.63 13.32
C ARG A 7 -4.53 -23.05 12.21
N LEU A 8 -5.03 -23.30 11.00
CA LEU A 8 -4.22 -23.68 9.85
C LEU A 8 -3.91 -22.46 9.01
N LYS A 9 -2.61 -22.13 8.88
CA LYS A 9 -2.17 -21.05 7.99
C LYS A 9 -2.32 -21.53 6.54
N GLN A 10 -3.04 -20.77 5.73
CA GLN A 10 -3.09 -20.99 4.30
C GLN A 10 -1.86 -20.32 3.65
N PRO A 11 -1.19 -20.98 2.69
CA PRO A 11 -0.18 -20.32 1.87
C PRO A 11 -0.76 -19.08 1.21
N SER A 12 0.01 -18.00 1.19
CA SER A 12 -0.35 -16.83 0.39
C SER A 12 -0.34 -17.18 -1.09
N GLU A 13 -1.29 -16.64 -1.84
CA GLU A 13 -1.24 -16.64 -3.30
C GLU A 13 -0.09 -15.77 -3.83
N GLY A 14 0.09 -15.79 -5.14
CA GLY A 14 1.07 -14.93 -5.82
C GLY A 14 0.80 -13.44 -5.56
N ALA A 15 1.87 -12.65 -5.54
CA ALA A 15 1.77 -11.21 -5.33
C ALA A 15 1.03 -10.54 -6.51
N ILE A 16 -0.03 -9.79 -6.19
CA ILE A 16 -0.83 -9.04 -7.17
C ILE A 16 -0.21 -7.69 -7.59
N MET A 17 0.81 -7.24 -6.86
CA MET A 17 1.59 -6.03 -7.15
C MET A 17 3.07 -6.31 -6.88
N LYS A 18 3.96 -5.60 -7.56
CA LYS A 18 5.41 -5.69 -7.32
C LYS A 18 5.84 -4.58 -6.36
N LEU A 19 6.50 -4.96 -5.28
CA LEU A 19 7.13 -3.99 -4.36
C LEU A 19 8.34 -3.36 -5.07
N GLU A 20 8.34 -2.04 -5.18
CA GLU A 20 9.45 -1.28 -5.79
C GLU A 20 10.32 -0.63 -4.71
N SER A 21 9.72 -0.11 -3.64
CA SER A 21 10.48 0.49 -2.55
C SER A 21 9.79 0.35 -1.19
N PHE A 22 10.61 0.27 -0.15
CA PHE A 22 10.23 0.42 1.24
C PHE A 22 11.15 1.48 1.83
N ASP A 23 10.61 2.65 2.12
CA ASP A 23 11.39 3.83 2.43
C ASP A 23 11.01 4.42 3.80
N LEU A 24 12.01 4.53 4.67
CA LEU A 24 11.86 4.98 6.04
C LEU A 24 12.72 6.24 6.23
N PHE A 25 12.09 7.39 6.45
CA PHE A 25 12.79 8.67 6.46
C PHE A 25 12.25 9.60 7.54
N TYR A 26 13.12 10.48 8.03
CA TYR A 26 12.78 11.51 9.02
C TYR A 26 12.41 12.82 8.33
N THR A 27 11.49 13.55 8.95
CA THR A 27 10.97 14.81 8.43
C THR A 27 10.72 15.80 9.55
N ASP A 28 11.02 17.08 9.32
CA ASP A 28 10.72 18.15 10.28
C ASP A 28 9.27 18.66 10.17
N SER A 29 8.51 18.17 9.19
CA SER A 29 7.10 18.54 8.97
C SER A 29 6.23 17.34 8.60
N GLU A 30 4.92 17.52 8.61
CA GLU A 30 3.97 16.47 8.25
C GLU A 30 3.99 16.17 6.75
N VAL A 31 4.27 14.92 6.39
CA VAL A 31 4.19 14.45 5.00
C VAL A 31 2.81 13.88 4.69
N ARG A 32 2.02 14.60 3.91
CA ARG A 32 0.70 14.13 3.46
C ARG A 32 0.80 13.21 2.24
N CYS A 33 1.70 13.54 1.32
CA CYS A 33 1.84 12.88 0.04
C CYS A 33 3.31 12.52 -0.21
N ALA A 34 3.69 11.25 0.00
CA ALA A 34 5.09 10.83 -0.09
C ALA A 34 5.72 11.06 -1.49
N VAL A 35 4.92 11.09 -2.56
CA VAL A 35 5.41 11.36 -3.92
C VAL A 35 5.80 12.83 -4.16
N GLU A 36 5.39 13.73 -3.27
CA GLU A 36 5.77 15.15 -3.31
C GLU A 36 7.11 15.40 -2.60
N GLU A 37 7.58 14.45 -1.78
CA GLU A 37 8.78 14.61 -0.95
C GLU A 37 10.06 14.16 -1.68
N PRO A 38 11.01 15.05 -2.01
CA PRO A 38 12.23 14.68 -2.74
C PRO A 38 13.14 13.69 -1.99
N HIS A 39 13.00 13.61 -0.67
CA HIS A 39 13.70 12.66 0.19
C HIS A 39 13.08 11.25 0.15
N CYS A 40 11.87 11.11 -0.38
CA CYS A 40 11.21 9.82 -0.53
C CYS A 40 11.51 9.21 -1.90
N VAL A 41 11.88 7.92 -1.93
CA VAL A 41 12.12 7.17 -3.18
C VAL A 41 10.90 7.19 -4.11
N ALA A 42 9.69 7.20 -3.54
CA ALA A 42 8.44 7.29 -4.31
C ALA A 42 8.42 8.50 -5.25
N HIS A 43 8.99 9.65 -4.83
CA HIS A 43 9.08 10.88 -5.62
C HIS A 43 9.84 10.68 -6.93
N TRP A 44 10.92 9.92 -6.90
CA TRP A 44 11.76 9.69 -8.08
C TRP A 44 11.22 8.55 -8.95
N LEU A 45 10.66 7.50 -8.34
CA LEU A 45 10.06 6.38 -9.08
C LEU A 45 8.98 6.85 -10.06
N TRP A 46 8.03 7.68 -9.61
CA TRP A 46 6.95 8.16 -10.48
C TRP A 46 7.46 9.12 -11.55
N LYS A 47 8.38 10.04 -11.21
CA LYS A 47 8.94 11.01 -12.15
C LYS A 47 9.74 10.35 -13.28
N GLN A 48 10.46 9.27 -12.97
CA GLN A 48 11.31 8.56 -13.93
C GLN A 48 10.54 7.53 -14.78
N ASN A 49 9.33 7.15 -14.36
CA ASN A 49 8.50 6.15 -15.03
C ASN A 49 7.05 6.67 -15.17
N PRO A 50 6.82 7.78 -15.90
CA PRO A 50 5.51 8.41 -16.00
C PRO A 50 4.44 7.52 -16.66
N GLU A 51 4.86 6.51 -17.41
CA GLU A 51 4.00 5.52 -18.04
C GLU A 51 3.50 4.44 -17.08
N ARG A 52 4.09 4.32 -15.89
CA ARG A 52 3.73 3.31 -14.90
C ARG A 52 2.74 3.84 -13.89
N PHE A 53 1.85 2.95 -13.44
CA PHE A 53 0.99 3.23 -12.31
C PHE A 53 1.63 2.72 -11.02
N PHE A 54 1.82 3.62 -10.06
CA PHE A 54 2.32 3.29 -8.72
C PHE A 54 1.22 3.42 -7.67
N PHE A 55 1.14 2.44 -6.79
CA PHE A 55 0.31 2.49 -5.58
C PHE A 55 1.22 2.73 -4.37
N VAL A 56 1.07 3.89 -3.74
CA VAL A 56 1.92 4.31 -2.61
C VAL A 56 1.11 4.32 -1.33
N ILE A 57 1.57 3.57 -0.34
CA ILE A 57 1.05 3.61 1.03
C ILE A 57 1.98 4.50 1.86
N ASN A 58 1.46 5.64 2.29
CA ASN A 58 2.16 6.57 3.18
C ASN A 58 1.67 6.39 4.63
N TRP A 59 2.52 5.79 5.47
CA TRP A 59 2.33 5.66 6.91
C TRP A 59 2.87 6.90 7.61
N ARG A 60 1.93 7.73 8.08
CA ARG A 60 2.21 9.04 8.63
C ARG A 60 2.50 8.98 10.14
N MET A 61 3.75 8.68 10.50
CA MET A 61 4.17 8.47 11.91
C MET A 61 5.18 9.52 12.38
N PHE A 62 4.88 10.80 12.14
CA PHE A 62 5.76 11.93 12.41
C PHE A 62 6.49 11.81 13.79
N PRO A 63 7.83 12.04 13.84
CA PRO A 63 8.70 12.54 12.76
C PRO A 63 9.22 11.48 11.79
N LEU A 64 8.89 10.20 12.00
CA LEU A 64 9.34 9.08 11.17
C LEU A 64 8.26 8.71 10.15
N GLN A 65 8.54 8.82 8.87
CA GLN A 65 7.60 8.44 7.81
C GLN A 65 7.98 7.08 7.24
N LEU A 66 6.98 6.28 6.88
CA LEU A 66 7.19 5.06 6.08
C LEU A 66 6.37 5.15 4.78
N ALA A 67 7.05 5.13 3.65
CA ALA A 67 6.43 5.02 2.34
C ALA A 67 6.70 3.64 1.73
N VAL A 68 5.63 2.93 1.35
CA VAL A 68 5.72 1.65 0.64
C VAL A 68 5.16 1.84 -0.76
N THR A 69 6.00 1.63 -1.77
CA THR A 69 5.66 1.87 -3.18
C THR A 69 5.56 0.55 -3.92
N TYR A 70 4.42 0.34 -4.56
CA TYR A 70 4.18 -0.81 -5.44
C TYR A 70 4.00 -0.34 -6.88
N SER A 71 4.51 -1.10 -7.84
CA SER A 71 4.08 -0.98 -9.24
C SER A 71 2.90 -1.91 -9.49
N VAL A 72 1.94 -1.42 -10.27
CA VAL A 72 0.71 -2.13 -10.59
C VAL A 72 0.70 -2.48 -12.07
N ASP A 73 0.49 -3.76 -12.38
CA ASP A 73 0.22 -4.20 -13.74
C ASP A 73 -1.23 -3.91 -14.10
N LEU A 74 -1.45 -2.98 -15.02
CA LEU A 74 -2.79 -2.59 -15.51
C LEU A 74 -3.49 -3.68 -16.31
N ASN A 75 -2.74 -4.69 -16.79
CA ASN A 75 -3.27 -5.88 -17.45
C ASN A 75 -3.32 -7.09 -16.50
N GLY A 76 -2.88 -6.91 -15.25
CA GLY A 76 -2.80 -7.96 -14.24
C GLY A 76 -4.14 -8.23 -13.55
N ALA A 77 -4.11 -9.18 -12.62
CA ALA A 77 -5.30 -9.69 -11.92
C ALA A 77 -6.15 -8.60 -11.22
N LEU A 78 -5.53 -7.51 -10.76
CA LEU A 78 -6.25 -6.38 -10.17
C LEU A 78 -7.29 -5.75 -11.13
N PHE A 79 -7.05 -5.84 -12.43
CA PHE A 79 -7.92 -5.27 -13.47
C PHE A 79 -8.73 -6.30 -14.23
N THR A 80 -8.24 -7.55 -14.29
CA THR A 80 -8.85 -8.62 -15.10
C THR A 80 -9.65 -9.64 -14.30
N SER A 81 -9.41 -9.76 -12.99
CA SER A 81 -10.11 -10.73 -12.14
C SER A 81 -11.48 -10.21 -11.66
N ASP A 82 -12.44 -11.12 -11.48
CA ASP A 82 -13.74 -10.86 -10.85
C ASP A 82 -13.75 -11.08 -9.33
N GLU A 83 -12.60 -11.39 -8.75
CA GLU A 83 -12.45 -11.55 -7.30
C GLU A 83 -12.81 -10.24 -6.56
N PRO A 84 -13.40 -10.32 -5.35
CA PRO A 84 -13.87 -9.13 -4.61
C PRO A 84 -12.80 -8.05 -4.42
N TYR A 85 -11.54 -8.42 -4.22
CA TYR A 85 -10.43 -7.48 -4.06
C TYR A 85 -10.16 -6.67 -5.35
N ALA A 86 -10.24 -7.32 -6.51
CA ALA A 86 -9.98 -6.70 -7.80
C ALA A 86 -11.13 -5.76 -8.18
N VAL A 87 -12.38 -6.18 -7.92
CA VAL A 87 -13.57 -5.33 -8.09
C VAL A 87 -13.50 -4.09 -7.18
N ALA A 88 -13.10 -4.27 -5.92
CA ALA A 88 -12.95 -3.16 -4.97
C ALA A 88 -11.86 -2.18 -5.42
N PHE A 89 -10.71 -2.69 -5.87
CA PHE A 89 -9.60 -1.86 -6.37
C PHE A 89 -10.00 -1.07 -7.62
N ARG A 90 -10.62 -1.72 -8.62
CA ARG A 90 -11.12 -1.05 -9.84
C ARG A 90 -12.11 0.07 -9.53
N ARG A 91 -13.03 -0.16 -8.58
CA ARG A 91 -13.96 0.88 -8.13
C ARG A 91 -13.21 2.04 -7.48
N TYR A 92 -12.25 1.76 -6.60
CA TYR A 92 -11.48 2.79 -5.90
C TYR A 92 -10.71 3.71 -6.85
N ILE A 93 -10.05 3.15 -7.87
CA ILE A 93 -9.30 3.95 -8.86
C ILE A 93 -10.21 4.75 -9.81
N GLN A 94 -11.49 4.40 -9.96
CA GLN A 94 -12.44 5.14 -10.77
C GLN A 94 -13.08 6.32 -10.02
N LEU A 95 -12.96 6.37 -8.69
CA LEU A 95 -13.44 7.50 -7.88
C LEU A 95 -12.61 8.77 -8.15
N ASN A 96 -13.23 9.93 -7.96
CA ASN A 96 -12.50 11.20 -7.88
C ASN A 96 -11.79 11.33 -6.52
N ASP A 97 -10.93 12.35 -6.38
CA ASP A 97 -10.12 12.51 -5.17
C ASP A 97 -10.94 12.84 -3.92
N ALA A 98 -12.03 13.60 -4.03
CA ALA A 98 -12.91 13.90 -2.90
C ALA A 98 -13.53 12.62 -2.33
N ASP A 99 -14.04 11.77 -3.22
CA ASP A 99 -14.64 10.48 -2.87
C ASP A 99 -13.59 9.52 -2.31
N ARG A 100 -12.40 9.43 -2.90
CA ARG A 100 -11.30 8.58 -2.38
C ARG A 100 -10.87 9.01 -0.98
N ASN A 101 -10.80 10.31 -0.73
CA ASN A 101 -10.40 10.86 0.57
C ASN A 101 -11.48 10.67 1.65
N SER A 102 -12.75 10.54 1.24
CA SER A 102 -13.86 10.25 2.16
C SER A 102 -13.92 8.79 2.63
N LYS A 103 -13.26 7.85 1.92
CA LYS A 103 -13.32 6.43 2.28
C LYS A 103 -12.38 6.13 3.45
N LEU A 104 -12.89 5.37 4.42
CA LEU A 104 -12.06 4.79 5.47
C LEU A 104 -11.05 3.82 4.82
N LYS A 105 -9.77 4.22 4.81
CA LYS A 105 -8.68 3.35 4.37
C LYS A 105 -8.33 2.43 5.52
N VAL A 106 -8.74 1.16 5.44
CA VAL A 106 -8.42 0.16 6.47
C VAL A 106 -6.94 -0.19 6.39
N ILE A 107 -6.24 0.18 7.46
CA ILE A 107 -4.87 -0.21 7.76
C ILE A 107 -4.89 -1.65 8.30
N PRO A 108 -3.97 -2.54 7.88
CA PRO A 108 -4.04 -3.97 8.17
C PRO A 108 -4.19 -4.33 9.65
N ARG A 109 -5.02 -5.36 9.88
CA ARG A 109 -5.14 -6.05 11.16
C ARG A 109 -3.95 -7.01 11.32
N VAL A 110 -3.04 -6.70 12.23
CA VAL A 110 -1.97 -7.63 12.66
C VAL A 110 -2.60 -8.66 13.59
N VAL A 111 -2.73 -9.91 13.12
CA VAL A 111 -3.30 -11.00 13.94
C VAL A 111 -2.24 -11.63 14.84
N GLU A 112 -0.99 -11.77 14.38
CA GLU A 112 0.19 -12.14 15.19
C GLU A 112 1.46 -11.53 14.58
N GLY A 113 2.15 -10.67 15.33
CA GLY A 113 3.51 -10.20 15.08
C GLY A 113 4.36 -10.39 16.33
N PRO A 114 5.70 -10.36 16.27
CA PRO A 114 6.54 -10.58 17.44
C PRO A 114 6.35 -9.43 18.44
N TRP A 115 5.67 -9.71 19.54
CA TRP A 115 5.54 -8.80 20.69
C TRP A 115 6.82 -8.77 21.53
N LEU A 116 7.94 -8.33 20.96
CA LEU A 116 9.15 -8.05 21.73
C LEU A 116 9.88 -6.83 21.15
N VAL A 117 9.36 -5.64 21.42
CA VAL A 117 10.26 -4.53 21.77
C VAL A 117 10.46 -4.65 23.28
N LYS A 118 11.47 -5.42 23.69
CA LYS A 118 12.00 -5.29 25.06
C LYS A 118 12.92 -4.07 25.09
N LYS A 119 12.83 -3.31 26.18
CA LYS A 119 13.75 -2.21 26.51
C LYS A 119 15.21 -2.64 26.39
#